data_AF-A0A3G2V1R5-F1
#
_entry.id   AF-A0A3G2V1R5-F1
#
_cell.length_a   1.000
_cell.length_b   1.000
_cell.length_c   1.000
_cell.angle_alpha   90.00
_cell.angle_beta   90.00
_cell.angle_gamma   90.00
#
_symmetry.space_group_name_H-M   'P 1'
#
loop_
_entity.id
_entity.type
_entity.pdbx_description
1 polymer ?
#
loop_
_entity_poly.entity_id
_entity_poly.type
_entity_poly.pdbx_seq_one_letter_code
_entity_poly.pdbx_strand_id
1 'polypeptide(L)'
;MAEEKAPWVTIWGRDSSSWNIVELDEEDPDQDVEGGDSDGSGRPGRWMVGQAVARWSLTQPVVPTAEIVAAVFNLPIELAADCMNFELTDHGTLEHAIQVWAGCQYEVWPEQTVGNASLAFHLAPALIVEAVDQHPWMFLSGDRADLSAMLIEHDGE
;
A
#
# COMPACT_ATOMS: atom_id res chain seq x y z
N MET A 1 -23.65 2.57 13.56
CA MET A 1 -23.29 2.24 12.17
C MET A 1 -21.79 2.41 12.08
N ALA A 2 -21.06 1.42 11.57
CA ALA A 2 -19.63 1.62 11.32
C ALA A 2 -19.50 2.78 10.33
N GLU A 3 -18.69 3.77 10.68
CA GLU A 3 -18.37 4.90 9.81
C GLU A 3 -17.79 4.31 8.52
N GLU A 4 -18.40 4.63 7.37
CA GLU A 4 -17.88 4.18 6.08
C GLU A 4 -16.49 4.77 5.91
N LYS A 5 -15.51 3.88 5.82
CA LYS A 5 -14.12 4.17 5.54
C LYS A 5 -14.03 4.92 4.21
N ALA A 6 -13.82 6.23 4.25
CA ALA A 6 -13.63 7.00 3.04
C ALA A 6 -12.26 6.63 2.44
N PRO A 7 -12.18 6.22 1.16
CA PRO A 7 -10.90 5.97 0.53
C PRO A 7 -10.15 7.28 0.37
N TRP A 8 -8.89 7.31 0.80
CA TRP A 8 -8.01 8.47 0.61
C TRP A 8 -7.60 8.60 -0.88
N VAL A 9 -7.22 7.48 -1.50
CA VAL A 9 -6.89 7.43 -2.94
C VAL A 9 -8.17 7.47 -3.77
N THR A 10 -8.51 8.66 -4.26
CA THR A 10 -9.73 8.89 -5.05
C THR A 10 -9.48 9.13 -6.54
N ILE A 11 -8.24 9.47 -6.91
CA ILE A 11 -7.72 9.58 -8.27
C ILE A 11 -6.22 9.21 -8.25
N TRP A 12 -5.63 8.93 -9.41
CA TRP A 12 -4.21 8.61 -9.52
C TRP A 12 -3.31 9.86 -9.52
N GLY A 13 -2.06 9.65 -9.11
CA GLY A 13 -0.97 10.61 -9.34
C GLY A 13 -0.66 10.81 -10.82
N ARG A 14 0.12 11.86 -11.12
CA ARG A 14 0.55 12.22 -12.48
C ARG A 14 1.62 11.25 -13.01
N ASP A 15 2.57 10.86 -12.16
CA ASP A 15 3.54 9.83 -12.42
C ASP A 15 2.92 8.47 -12.09
N SER A 16 2.75 7.65 -13.12
CA SER A 16 2.17 6.33 -12.98
C SER A 16 3.01 5.37 -12.12
N SER A 17 4.30 5.62 -11.96
CA SER A 17 5.26 4.77 -11.26
C SER A 17 5.67 5.28 -9.89
N SER A 18 5.17 6.43 -9.44
CA SER A 18 5.64 7.03 -8.19
C SER A 18 4.77 6.67 -6.97
N TRP A 19 5.42 6.63 -5.81
CA TRP A 19 4.81 6.53 -4.49
C TRP A 19 4.83 7.91 -3.81
N ASN A 20 4.12 8.90 -4.38
CA ASN A 20 4.13 10.29 -3.89
C ASN A 20 3.10 10.51 -2.79
N ILE A 21 3.18 9.78 -1.68
CA ILE A 21 2.18 9.84 -0.61
C ILE A 21 2.47 10.91 0.47
N VAL A 22 3.46 11.77 0.20
CA VAL A 22 4.00 12.78 1.12
C VAL A 22 3.34 14.13 1.12
N GLU A 23 3.57 14.85 2.22
CA GLU A 23 3.43 16.30 2.27
C GLU A 23 4.33 16.94 1.19
N LEU A 24 3.69 17.74 0.33
CA LEU A 24 4.38 18.51 -0.71
C LEU A 24 4.95 19.79 -0.11
N ASP A 25 6.08 20.25 -0.63
CA ASP A 25 6.60 21.57 -0.28
C ASP A 25 5.62 22.66 -0.77
N GLU A 26 5.19 23.53 0.15
CA GLU A 26 4.29 24.65 -0.17
C GLU A 26 4.95 25.68 -1.11
N GLU A 27 6.29 25.79 -1.09
CA GLU A 27 7.08 26.69 -1.92
C GLU A 27 7.44 26.07 -3.29
N ASP A 28 7.55 24.74 -3.38
CA ASP A 28 7.80 23.99 -4.62
C ASP A 28 6.92 22.73 -4.71
N PRO A 29 5.75 22.81 -5.38
CA PRO A 29 4.82 21.68 -5.42
C PRO A 29 5.33 20.49 -6.23
N ASP A 30 6.45 20.61 -6.96
CA ASP A 30 7.09 19.48 -7.66
C ASP A 30 8.14 18.77 -6.77
N GLN A 31 8.31 19.19 -5.51
CA GLN A 31 9.15 18.53 -4.52
C GLN A 31 8.34 18.09 -3.30
N ASP A 32 8.77 17.02 -2.66
CA ASP A 32 8.32 16.70 -1.30
C ASP A 32 9.05 17.59 -0.28
N VAL A 33 8.50 17.66 0.94
CA VAL A 33 9.10 18.43 2.05
C VAL A 33 10.53 17.97 2.39
N GLU A 34 10.92 16.75 2.01
CA GLU A 34 12.26 16.20 2.23
C GLU A 34 13.23 16.43 1.06
N GLY A 35 12.79 17.11 -0.01
CA GLY A 35 13.59 17.47 -1.19
C GLY A 35 13.76 16.35 -2.23
N GLY A 36 12.86 15.37 -2.25
CA GLY A 36 12.79 14.31 -3.24
C GLY A 36 11.97 14.66 -4.49
N ASP A 37 12.07 13.77 -5.50
CA ASP A 37 11.40 13.89 -6.79
C ASP A 37 9.90 13.53 -6.67
N SER A 38 9.07 14.52 -6.34
CA SER A 38 7.61 14.39 -6.35
C SER A 38 7.03 14.70 -7.73
N ASP A 39 5.87 14.13 -8.07
CA ASP A 39 5.11 14.56 -9.25
C ASP A 39 4.11 15.69 -8.94
N GLY A 40 4.10 16.15 -7.69
CA GLY A 40 3.23 17.19 -7.15
C GLY A 40 1.76 16.82 -7.04
N SER A 41 1.44 15.52 -7.08
CA SER A 41 0.06 15.06 -6.95
C SER A 41 -0.35 14.72 -5.52
N GLY A 42 0.62 14.40 -4.64
CA GLY A 42 0.37 13.87 -3.30
C GLY A 42 -0.42 12.55 -3.32
N ARG A 43 -0.34 11.80 -4.43
CA ARG A 43 -1.13 10.59 -4.69
C ARG A 43 -0.28 9.51 -5.34
N PRO A 44 -0.60 8.24 -5.08
CA PRO A 44 0.15 7.14 -5.67
C PRO A 44 -0.15 6.98 -7.17
N GLY A 45 0.86 6.51 -7.89
CA GLY A 45 0.80 6.21 -9.32
C GLY A 45 -0.01 4.96 -9.64
N ARG A 46 -0.79 5.03 -10.73
CA ARG A 46 -1.66 3.94 -11.19
C ARG A 46 -0.95 2.60 -11.37
N TRP A 47 0.23 2.60 -12.01
CA TRP A 47 0.97 1.36 -12.31
C TRP A 47 1.54 0.75 -11.04
N MET A 48 2.04 1.55 -10.10
CA MET A 48 2.54 1.06 -8.83
C MET A 48 1.45 0.35 -8.02
N VAL A 49 0.27 0.97 -7.88
CA VAL A 49 -0.88 0.33 -7.22
C VAL A 49 -1.34 -0.92 -8.00
N GLY A 50 -1.32 -0.87 -9.33
CA GLY A 50 -1.59 -2.04 -10.18
C GLY A 50 -0.62 -3.21 -9.94
N GLN A 51 0.68 -2.95 -9.79
CA GLN A 51 1.68 -3.98 -9.48
C GLN A 51 1.43 -4.60 -8.09
N ALA A 52 1.08 -3.79 -7.10
CA ALA A 52 0.71 -4.26 -5.76
C ALA A 52 -0.53 -5.17 -5.80
N VAL A 53 -1.58 -4.76 -6.51
CA VAL A 53 -2.81 -5.56 -6.69
C VAL A 53 -2.52 -6.86 -7.44
N ALA A 54 -1.71 -6.82 -8.50
CA ALA A 54 -1.31 -8.02 -9.26
C ALA A 54 -0.53 -9.00 -8.38
N ARG A 55 0.41 -8.50 -7.55
CA ARG A 55 1.17 -9.31 -6.59
C ARG A 55 0.29 -9.90 -5.51
N TRP A 56 -0.56 -9.08 -4.90
CA TRP A 56 -1.53 -9.50 -3.88
C TRP A 56 -2.48 -10.57 -4.43
N SER A 57 -2.90 -10.46 -5.69
CA SER A 57 -3.81 -11.43 -6.33
C SER A 57 -3.23 -12.84 -6.38
N LEU A 58 -1.90 -12.99 -6.44
CA LEU A 58 -1.22 -14.29 -6.41
C LEU A 58 -1.32 -15.01 -5.06
N THR A 59 -1.61 -14.27 -4.00
CA THR A 59 -1.72 -14.82 -2.65
C THR A 59 -3.16 -15.23 -2.31
N GLN A 60 -4.11 -14.91 -3.19
CA GLN A 60 -5.53 -15.15 -2.94
C GLN A 60 -5.93 -16.59 -3.30
N PRO A 61 -6.81 -17.22 -2.50
CA PRO A 61 -7.26 -18.59 -2.76
C PRO A 61 -8.21 -18.70 -3.97
N VAL A 62 -8.73 -17.56 -4.45
CA VAL A 62 -9.64 -17.44 -5.58
C VAL A 62 -9.28 -16.20 -6.39
N VAL A 63 -9.72 -16.16 -7.66
CA VAL A 63 -9.57 -14.98 -8.51
C VAL A 63 -10.30 -13.80 -7.86
N PRO A 64 -9.61 -12.70 -7.53
CA PRO A 64 -10.24 -11.55 -6.89
C PRO A 64 -11.24 -10.85 -7.82
N THR A 65 -12.23 -10.19 -7.23
CA THR A 65 -13.09 -9.24 -7.92
C THR A 65 -12.70 -7.81 -7.56
N ALA A 66 -13.21 -6.83 -8.31
CA ALA A 66 -12.95 -5.42 -8.04
C ALA A 66 -13.45 -5.02 -6.65
N GLU A 67 -14.55 -5.61 -6.17
CA GLU A 67 -15.10 -5.37 -4.83
C GLU A 67 -14.14 -5.85 -3.73
N ILE A 68 -13.48 -6.99 -3.93
CA ILE A 68 -12.48 -7.48 -2.97
C ILE A 68 -11.26 -6.57 -2.97
N VAL A 69 -10.77 -6.17 -4.15
CA VAL A 69 -9.65 -5.23 -4.27
C VAL A 69 -9.98 -3.90 -3.60
N ALA A 70 -11.17 -3.34 -3.87
CA ALA A 70 -11.65 -2.10 -3.26
C ALA A 70 -11.68 -2.19 -1.74
N ALA A 71 -12.16 -3.31 -1.18
CA ALA A 71 -12.21 -3.51 0.26
C ALA A 71 -10.82 -3.68 0.89
N VAL A 72 -9.91 -4.39 0.23
CA VAL A 72 -8.57 -4.70 0.77
C VAL A 72 -7.63 -3.49 0.67
N PHE A 73 -7.62 -2.82 -0.48
CA PHE A 73 -6.77 -1.65 -0.72
C PHE A 73 -7.47 -0.34 -0.38
N ASN A 74 -8.68 -0.35 0.17
CA ASN A 74 -9.43 0.86 0.50
C ASN A 74 -9.51 1.84 -0.69
N LEU A 75 -9.93 1.34 -1.85
CA LEU A 75 -10.03 2.09 -3.11
C LEU A 75 -11.50 2.24 -3.54
N PRO A 76 -11.86 3.30 -4.29
CA PRO A 76 -13.10 3.33 -5.06
C PRO A 76 -13.16 2.16 -6.03
N ILE A 77 -14.37 1.64 -6.29
CA ILE A 77 -14.56 0.44 -7.11
C ILE A 77 -14.02 0.60 -8.53
N GLU A 78 -14.10 1.83 -9.07
CA GLU A 78 -13.59 2.17 -10.40
C GLU A 78 -12.06 2.10 -10.47
N LEU A 79 -11.37 2.56 -9.42
CA LEU A 79 -9.92 2.49 -9.32
C LEU A 79 -9.45 1.06 -9.06
N ALA A 80 -10.18 0.31 -8.22
CA ALA A 80 -9.92 -1.10 -7.99
C ALA A 80 -10.01 -1.91 -9.29
N ALA A 81 -11.06 -1.69 -10.10
CA ALA A 81 -11.22 -2.34 -11.40
C ALA A 81 -10.11 -1.96 -12.39
N ASP A 82 -9.63 -0.71 -12.35
CA ASP A 82 -8.53 -0.24 -13.18
C ASP A 82 -7.21 -0.96 -12.88
N CYS A 83 -6.91 -1.22 -11.60
CA CYS A 83 -5.70 -1.91 -11.15
C CYS A 83 -5.66 -3.41 -11.46
N MET A 84 -6.80 -4.05 -11.76
CA MET A 84 -6.86 -5.50 -12.01
C MET A 84 -6.31 -5.93 -13.38
N ASN A 85 -6.03 -4.98 -14.29
CA ASN A 85 -5.59 -5.27 -15.66
C ASN A 85 -4.07 -5.23 -15.85
N PHE A 86 -3.29 -5.18 -14.78
CA PHE A 86 -1.84 -5.11 -14.84
C PHE A 86 -1.21 -6.50 -14.82
N GLU A 87 -0.28 -6.72 -15.75
CA GLU A 87 0.63 -7.87 -15.68
C GLU A 87 1.70 -7.59 -14.62
N LEU A 88 1.96 -8.60 -13.79
CA LEU A 88 2.99 -8.51 -12.77
C LEU A 88 4.38 -8.48 -13.43
N THR A 89 5.20 -7.52 -13.01
CA THR A 89 6.60 -7.37 -13.41
C THR A 89 7.53 -7.59 -12.21
N ASP A 90 8.84 -7.54 -12.44
CA ASP A 90 9.84 -7.69 -11.38
C ASP A 90 9.77 -6.59 -10.30
N HIS A 91 9.08 -5.48 -10.57
CA HIS A 91 8.87 -4.40 -9.60
C HIS A 91 7.72 -4.68 -8.62
N GLY A 92 6.78 -5.58 -8.95
CA GLY A 92 5.66 -5.96 -8.08
C GLY A 92 6.07 -6.98 -7.02
N THR A 93 7.03 -6.61 -6.19
CA THR A 93 7.52 -7.46 -5.12
C THR A 93 6.55 -7.49 -3.93
N LEU A 94 6.73 -8.43 -3.00
CA LEU A 94 5.77 -8.60 -1.90
C LEU A 94 5.84 -7.41 -0.94
N GLU A 95 7.04 -6.92 -0.67
CA GLU A 95 7.32 -5.78 0.16
C GLU A 95 6.70 -4.48 -0.40
N HIS A 96 6.81 -4.20 -1.71
CA HIS A 96 6.11 -3.07 -2.31
C HIS A 96 4.59 -3.24 -2.24
N ALA A 97 4.07 -4.47 -2.42
CA ALA A 97 2.64 -4.69 -2.31
C ALA A 97 2.11 -4.43 -0.89
N ILE A 98 2.88 -4.81 0.14
CA ILE A 98 2.57 -4.53 1.54
C ILE A 98 2.65 -3.03 1.83
N GLN A 99 3.69 -2.34 1.34
CA GLN A 99 3.85 -0.89 1.47
C GLN A 99 2.63 -0.17 0.88
N VAL A 100 2.25 -0.52 -0.34
CA VAL A 100 1.11 0.08 -1.02
C VAL A 100 -0.19 -0.19 -0.26
N TRP A 101 -0.39 -1.44 0.16
CA TRP A 101 -1.57 -1.80 0.95
C TRP A 101 -1.65 -0.95 2.22
N ALA A 102 -0.55 -0.83 2.97
CA ALA A 102 -0.46 -0.08 4.22
C ALA A 102 -0.73 1.42 4.01
N GLY A 103 -0.11 2.04 3.00
CA GLY A 103 -0.33 3.44 2.68
C GLY A 103 -1.77 3.75 2.28
N CYS A 104 -2.45 2.85 1.56
CA CYS A 104 -3.88 3.05 1.27
C CYS A 104 -4.79 2.94 2.52
N GLN A 105 -4.27 2.43 3.64
CA GLN A 105 -4.97 2.40 4.92
C GLN A 105 -4.72 3.63 5.81
N TYR A 106 -3.73 4.48 5.50
CA TYR A 106 -3.10 5.42 6.43
C TYR A 106 -4.07 6.31 7.23
N GLU A 107 -5.10 6.86 6.60
CA GLU A 107 -6.05 7.75 7.29
C GLU A 107 -7.16 7.02 8.06
N VAL A 108 -7.28 5.70 7.88
CA VAL A 108 -8.50 4.97 8.23
C VAL A 108 -8.25 3.84 9.22
N TRP A 109 -7.04 3.27 9.21
CA TRP A 109 -6.66 2.15 10.08
C TRP A 109 -5.37 2.48 10.83
N PRO A 110 -5.48 2.87 12.11
CA PRO A 110 -4.32 3.27 12.91
C PRO A 110 -3.40 2.10 13.30
N GLU A 111 -3.83 0.86 13.06
CA GLU A 111 -3.09 -0.35 13.45
C GLU A 111 -2.76 -1.17 12.20
N GLN A 112 -1.75 -0.72 11.45
CA GLN A 112 -1.17 -1.45 10.32
C GLN A 112 -0.29 -2.59 10.86
N THR A 113 -0.91 -3.60 11.45
CA THR A 113 -0.17 -4.72 12.05
C THR A 113 0.20 -5.77 11.01
N VAL A 114 1.25 -6.52 11.32
CA VAL A 114 1.62 -7.75 10.60
C VAL A 114 0.46 -8.74 10.56
N GLY A 115 -0.36 -8.82 11.62
CA GLY A 115 -1.57 -9.66 11.65
C GLY A 115 -2.61 -9.22 10.62
N ASN A 116 -2.85 -7.92 10.49
CA ASN A 116 -3.79 -7.38 9.49
C ASN A 116 -3.28 -7.60 8.06
N ALA A 117 -1.99 -7.39 7.82
CA ALA A 117 -1.36 -7.71 6.54
C ALA A 117 -1.44 -9.22 6.24
N SER A 118 -1.16 -10.07 7.23
CA SER A 118 -1.26 -11.53 7.10
C SER A 118 -2.66 -11.97 6.67
N LEU A 119 -3.71 -11.37 7.24
CA LEU A 119 -5.09 -11.61 6.85
C LEU A 119 -5.39 -11.12 5.43
N ALA A 120 -4.99 -9.89 5.09
CA ALA A 120 -5.23 -9.31 3.77
C ALA A 120 -4.54 -10.12 2.65
N PHE A 121 -3.32 -10.58 2.89
CA PHE A 121 -2.52 -11.32 1.93
C PHE A 121 -2.73 -12.84 2.02
N HIS A 122 -3.50 -13.38 2.96
CA HIS A 122 -3.60 -14.84 3.19
C HIS A 122 -2.23 -15.53 3.34
N LEU A 123 -1.25 -14.83 3.95
CA LEU A 123 0.09 -15.33 4.19
C LEU A 123 0.35 -15.51 5.68
N ALA A 124 1.33 -16.34 6.05
CA ALA A 124 1.75 -16.45 7.44
C ALA A 124 2.41 -15.14 7.92
N PRO A 125 2.25 -14.73 9.19
CA PRO A 125 2.89 -13.53 9.74
C PRO A 125 4.41 -13.48 9.51
N ALA A 126 5.09 -14.62 9.56
CA ALA A 126 6.53 -14.70 9.30
C ALA A 126 6.94 -14.25 7.89
N LEU A 127 6.11 -14.49 6.87
CA LEU A 127 6.39 -14.05 5.49
C LEU A 127 6.17 -12.54 5.33
N ILE A 128 5.21 -11.98 6.05
CA ILE A 128 5.00 -10.52 6.10
C ILE A 128 6.22 -9.86 6.76
N VAL A 129 6.71 -10.42 7.87
CA VAL A 129 7.91 -9.93 8.55
C VAL A 129 9.13 -9.96 7.63
N GLU A 130 9.36 -11.09 6.94
CA GLU A 130 10.47 -11.23 5.99
C GLU A 130 10.39 -10.20 4.86
N ALA A 131 9.19 -9.95 4.32
CA ALA A 131 8.99 -8.95 3.27
C ALA A 131 9.25 -7.53 3.79
N VAL A 132 8.73 -7.17 4.97
CA VAL A 132 8.97 -5.85 5.57
C VAL A 132 10.45 -5.63 5.86
N ASP A 133 11.16 -6.63 6.41
CA ASP A 133 12.60 -6.55 6.69
C ASP A 133 13.47 -6.41 5.41
N GLN A 134 12.92 -6.67 4.20
CA GLN A 134 13.58 -6.47 2.91
C GLN A 134 13.34 -5.09 2.29
N HIS A 135 12.37 -4.33 2.80
CA HIS A 135 12.04 -3.01 2.27
C HIS A 135 12.95 -1.92 2.88
N PRO A 136 13.57 -1.04 2.08
CA PRO A 136 14.46 0.00 2.60
C PRO A 136 13.78 1.01 3.55
N TRP A 137 12.47 1.22 3.37
CA TRP A 137 11.70 2.28 4.02
C TRP A 137 10.60 1.79 4.95
N MET A 138 10.40 0.47 5.07
CA MET A 138 9.47 -0.08 6.07
C MET A 138 10.25 -0.72 7.21
N PHE A 139 9.70 -0.67 8.42
CA PHE A 139 10.27 -1.34 9.57
C PHE A 139 9.16 -1.84 10.52
N LEU A 140 9.54 -2.70 11.47
CA LEU A 140 8.62 -3.30 12.42
C LEU A 140 8.88 -2.82 13.83
N SER A 141 7.84 -2.39 14.53
CA SER A 141 7.88 -2.05 15.96
C SER A 141 6.96 -2.95 16.79
N GLY A 142 7.21 -3.02 18.10
CA GLY A 142 6.47 -3.87 19.04
C GLY A 142 7.21 -5.15 19.48
N ASP A 143 6.49 -6.08 20.10
CA ASP A 143 7.05 -7.30 20.68
C ASP A 143 7.26 -8.39 19.63
N ARG A 144 8.52 -8.76 19.36
CA ARG A 144 8.89 -9.84 18.41
C ARG A 144 8.41 -11.23 18.87
N ALA A 145 7.98 -11.41 20.13
CA ALA A 145 7.36 -12.66 20.58
C ALA A 145 5.90 -12.82 20.09
N ASP A 146 5.23 -11.71 19.74
CA ASP A 146 3.91 -11.69 19.14
C ASP A 146 3.96 -11.00 17.78
N LEU A 147 4.40 -11.76 16.77
CA LEU A 147 4.54 -11.26 15.41
C LEU A 147 3.26 -10.61 14.89
N SER A 148 2.08 -11.14 15.25
CA SER A 148 0.81 -10.61 14.73
C SER A 148 0.44 -9.23 15.25
N ALA A 149 0.93 -8.87 16.44
CA ALA A 149 0.69 -7.57 17.06
C ALA A 149 1.73 -6.51 16.67
N MET A 150 2.81 -6.89 15.99
CA MET A 150 3.82 -5.95 15.53
C MET A 150 3.22 -4.95 14.53
N LEU A 151 3.59 -3.68 14.67
CA LEU A 151 3.21 -2.61 13.76
C LEU A 151 4.19 -2.56 12.58
N ILE A 152 3.65 -2.31 11.40
CA ILE A 152 4.38 -1.95 10.20
C ILE A 152 4.44 -0.42 10.18
N GLU A 153 5.65 0.13 10.19
CA GLU A 153 5.93 1.56 10.16
C GLU A 153 6.74 1.91 8.90
N HIS A 154 6.75 3.19 8.56
CA HIS A 154 7.40 3.76 7.38
C HIS A 154 8.32 4.92 7.79
N ASP A 155 9.53 5.02 7.24
CA ASP A 155 10.50 6.11 7.49
C ASP A 155 10.93 6.73 6.16
N GLY A 156 10.93 8.06 6.06
CA GLY A 156 11.47 8.81 4.91
C GLY A 156 10.84 8.50 3.55
N GLU A 157 9.53 8.25 3.51
CA GLU A 157 8.76 8.23 2.26
C GLU A 157 8.22 9.60 1.98
#